data_AF-A0A820KN38-F1
#
_entry.id   AF-A0A820KN38-F1
#
_cell.length_a   1.000
_cell.length_b   1.000
_cell.length_c   1.000
_cell.angle_alpha   90.00
_cell.angle_beta   90.00
_cell.angle_gamma   90.00
#
_symmetry.space_group_name_H-M   'P 1'
#
loop_
_entity.id
_entity.type
_entity.pdbx_description
1 polymer ?
#
loop_
_entity_poly.entity_id
_entity_poly.type
_entity_poly.pdbx_seq_one_letter_code
_entity_poly.pdbx_strand_id
1 'polypeptide(L)'
;MDMFNVLRDHQQSKDFPENGLTNVDICMHGAFGPIRFNQTTGSLVSVIPKSKNQLPIHYATCTSLPCLSIFKPIWLDSSSIPPT
;
A
#
# COMPACT_ATOMS: atom_id res chain seq x y z
N MET A 1 12.50 9.67 3.83
CA MET A 1 12.03 8.27 3.74
C MET A 1 11.00 8.21 2.63
N ASP A 2 11.17 7.31 1.67
CA ASP A 2 10.25 7.15 0.55
C ASP A 2 9.09 6.22 0.96
N MET A 3 7.89 6.79 1.13
CA MET A 3 6.71 6.05 1.59
C MET A 3 6.28 4.95 0.62
N PHE A 4 6.57 5.10 -0.68
CA PHE A 4 6.28 4.07 -1.66
C PHE A 4 7.09 2.80 -1.41
N ASN A 5 8.35 2.94 -0.99
CA ASN A 5 9.22 1.79 -0.70
C ASN A 5 8.90 1.15 0.65
N VAL A 6 8.47 1.93 1.64
CA VAL A 6 7.99 1.38 2.93
C VAL A 6 6.82 0.43 2.72
N LEU A 7 5.87 0.82 1.85
CA LEU A 7 4.72 -0.03 1.54
C LEU A 7 5.10 -1.27 0.71
N ARG A 8 6.32 -1.34 0.18
CA ARG A 8 6.87 -2.48 -0.57
C ARG A 8 7.85 -3.32 0.24
N ASP A 9 7.99 -3.03 1.53
CA ASP A 9 9.00 -3.68 2.36
C ASP A 9 8.64 -5.13 2.67
N HIS A 10 9.65 -6.01 2.62
CA HIS A 10 9.60 -7.41 3.02
C HIS A 10 10.87 -7.69 3.81
N GLN A 11 10.76 -7.97 5.12
CA GLN A 11 11.91 -7.90 6.00
C GLN A 11 12.89 -9.07 5.85
N GLN A 12 12.55 -10.18 5.18
CA GLN A 12 13.36 -11.40 5.31
C GLN A 12 13.46 -12.39 4.12
N SER A 13 13.00 -12.09 2.90
CA SER A 13 13.19 -13.04 1.79
C SER A 13 13.75 -12.35 0.55
N LYS A 14 15.03 -12.59 0.27
CA LYS A 14 15.64 -12.19 -1.01
C LYS A 14 15.09 -12.96 -2.21
N ASP A 15 14.48 -14.13 -1.97
CA ASP A 15 14.07 -15.03 -3.04
C ASP A 15 12.56 -15.02 -3.30
N PHE A 16 11.69 -15.06 -2.27
CA PHE A 16 10.23 -15.12 -2.44
C PHE A 16 9.45 -14.48 -1.26
N PRO A 17 8.64 -13.42 -1.49
CA PRO A 17 7.86 -12.70 -0.47
C PRO A 17 6.94 -13.58 0.39
N GLU A 18 6.48 -14.70 -0.17
CA GLU A 18 5.61 -15.69 0.50
C GLU A 18 6.35 -16.56 1.52
N ASN A 19 7.69 -16.47 1.62
CA ASN A 19 8.46 -17.30 2.52
C ASN A 19 8.31 -16.89 4.00
N GLY A 20 8.27 -17.90 4.87
CA GLY A 20 8.24 -17.78 6.33
C GLY A 20 6.86 -18.08 6.93
N LEU A 21 6.86 -18.73 8.10
CA LEU A 21 5.63 -19.22 8.76
C LEU A 21 4.98 -18.21 9.71
N THR A 22 5.77 -17.26 10.23
CA THR A 22 5.37 -16.35 11.32
C THR A 22 5.66 -14.88 11.03
N ASN A 23 6.32 -14.58 9.92
CA ASN A 23 6.72 -13.23 9.57
C ASN A 23 5.49 -12.39 9.18
N VAL A 24 5.51 -11.09 9.48
CA VAL A 24 4.43 -10.15 9.13
C VAL A 24 5.06 -8.91 8.53
N ASP A 25 4.85 -8.72 7.23
CA ASP A 25 5.41 -7.62 6.45
C ASP A 25 4.32 -6.60 6.10
N ILE A 26 4.71 -5.36 5.82
CA ILE A 26 3.78 -4.31 5.37
C ILE A 26 3.21 -4.65 3.99
N CYS A 27 4.08 -5.13 3.09
CA CYS A 27 3.67 -5.78 1.86
C CYS A 27 3.45 -7.27 2.13
N MET A 28 2.24 -7.65 2.52
CA MET A 28 1.95 -9.04 2.89
C MET A 28 1.43 -9.86 1.71
N HIS A 29 2.02 -11.05 1.57
CA HIS A 29 1.55 -12.15 0.74
C HIS A 29 1.00 -13.24 1.66
N GLY A 30 -0.30 -13.53 1.52
CA GLY A 30 -0.93 -14.65 2.21
C GLY A 30 -0.25 -15.93 1.77
N ALA A 31 0.19 -16.73 2.75
CA ALA A 31 0.94 -17.95 2.54
C ALA A 31 0.50 -19.01 3.54
N PHE A 32 0.97 -20.24 3.35
CA PHE A 32 0.68 -21.33 4.29
C PHE A 32 1.38 -21.09 5.64
N GLY A 33 0.63 -21.25 6.73
CA GLY A 33 1.19 -21.19 8.09
C GLY A 33 0.20 -20.60 9.08
N PRO A 34 0.43 -20.72 10.39
CA PRO A 34 -0.54 -20.37 11.43
C PRO A 34 -0.76 -18.87 11.65
N ILE A 35 0.00 -18.00 10.97
CA ILE A 35 -0.03 -16.53 11.19
C ILE A 35 -0.16 -15.74 9.87
N ARG A 36 0.44 -16.21 8.77
CA ARG A 36 0.50 -15.49 7.47
C ARG A 36 -0.76 -15.66 6.59
N PHE A 37 -1.95 -15.41 7.13
CA PHE A 37 -3.20 -15.54 6.35
C PHE A 37 -3.69 -14.22 5.71
N ASN A 38 -3.08 -13.09 6.05
CA ASN A 38 -3.53 -11.79 5.55
C ASN A 38 -2.83 -11.45 4.22
N GLN A 39 -3.44 -10.53 3.48
CA GLN A 39 -2.99 -10.10 2.16
C GLN A 39 -3.15 -8.58 2.07
N THR A 40 -2.13 -7.87 1.58
CA THR A 40 -2.28 -6.44 1.27
C THR A 40 -3.10 -6.28 -0.01
N THR A 41 -4.35 -5.81 0.13
CA THR A 41 -5.32 -5.67 -0.97
C THR A 41 -5.28 -4.31 -1.68
N GLY A 42 -4.58 -3.36 -1.10
CA GLY A 42 -4.41 -2.02 -1.64
C GLY A 42 -3.42 -1.21 -0.80
N SER A 43 -2.86 -0.16 -1.40
CA SER A 43 -1.94 0.73 -0.70
C SER A 43 -2.16 2.16 -1.15
N LEU A 44 -2.04 3.10 -0.21
CA LEU A 44 -2.30 4.52 -0.39
C LEU A 44 -1.16 5.36 0.21
N VAL A 45 -0.64 6.31 -0.54
CA VAL A 45 0.26 7.37 -0.04
C VAL A 45 -0.43 8.71 -0.26
N SER A 46 -0.55 9.52 0.79
CA SER A 46 -1.15 10.85 0.72
C SER A 46 -0.09 11.92 0.91
N VAL A 47 0.05 12.81 -0.08
CA VAL A 47 0.91 13.99 0.00
C VAL A 47 0.05 15.18 0.39
N ILE A 48 0.23 15.64 1.62
CA ILE A 48 -0.52 16.78 2.17
C ILE A 48 0.32 18.05 1.98
N PRO A 49 -0.13 19.03 1.18
CA PRO A 49 0.59 20.27 0.97
C PRO A 49 0.56 21.13 2.25
N LYS A 50 1.62 21.92 2.44
CA LYS A 50 1.70 22.86 3.57
C LYS A 50 0.75 24.06 3.43
N SER A 51 0.44 24.42 2.18
CA SER A 51 -0.46 25.53 1.87
C SER A 51 -1.90 25.04 1.78
N LYS A 52 -2.82 25.78 2.40
CA LYS A 52 -4.26 25.50 2.32
C LYS A 52 -4.85 25.71 0.92
N ASN A 53 -4.12 26.37 0.01
CA ASN A 53 -4.60 26.67 -1.35
C ASN A 53 -4.22 25.59 -2.36
N GLN A 54 -3.66 24.46 -1.90
CA GLN A 54 -3.29 23.33 -2.75
C GLN A 54 -4.07 22.10 -2.30
N LEU A 55 -4.60 21.35 -3.27
CA LEU A 55 -5.26 20.09 -3.01
C LEU A 55 -4.23 19.00 -2.66
N PRO A 56 -4.56 18.07 -1.74
CA PRO A 56 -3.72 16.89 -1.52
C PRO A 56 -3.66 16.02 -2.78
N ILE A 57 -2.53 15.34 -2.96
CA ILE A 57 -2.37 14.33 -4.01
C ILE A 57 -2.29 12.97 -3.32
N HIS A 58 -3.18 12.07 -3.72
CA HIS A 58 -3.19 10.70 -3.25
C HIS A 58 -2.60 9.80 -4.30
N TYR A 59 -1.93 8.74 -3.89
CA TYR A 59 -1.40 7.74 -4.79
C TYR A 59 -1.90 6.38 -4.34
N ALA A 60 -2.64 5.68 -5.19
CA ALA A 60 -3.20 4.37 -4.85
C ALA A 60 -2.78 3.29 -5.85
N THR A 61 -2.61 2.06 -5.37
CA THR A 61 -2.38 0.90 -6.25
C THR A 61 -3.67 0.47 -6.96
N CYS A 62 -4.81 0.61 -6.27
CA CYS A 62 -6.13 0.11 -6.69
C CYS A 62 -6.15 -1.39 -7.03
N THR A 63 -5.18 -2.13 -6.49
CA THR A 63 -5.02 -3.58 -6.62
C THR A 63 -4.17 -4.07 -5.45
N SER A 64 -4.14 -5.39 -5.24
CA SER A 64 -3.29 -6.04 -4.25
C SER A 64 -1.81 -5.89 -4.58
N LEU A 65 -0.95 -6.16 -3.59
CA LEU A 65 0.51 -6.26 -3.76
C LEU A 65 1.17 -4.96 -4.28
N PRO A 66 1.47 -4.00 -3.39
CA PRO A 66 2.17 -2.76 -3.77
C PRO A 66 3.55 -2.99 -4.41
N CYS A 67 4.18 -4.15 -4.15
CA CYS A 67 5.45 -4.55 -4.74
C CYS A 67 5.37 -4.85 -6.25
N LEU A 68 4.20 -5.27 -6.75
CA LEU A 68 3.96 -5.54 -8.17
C LEU A 68 3.09 -4.46 -8.83
N SER A 69 2.72 -3.43 -8.07
CA SER A 69 1.71 -2.47 -8.48
C SER A 69 2.28 -1.07 -8.65
N ILE A 70 1.66 -0.35 -9.58
CA ILE A 70 1.94 1.06 -9.82
C ILE A 70 1.02 1.91 -8.95
N PHE A 71 1.61 2.86 -8.25
CA PHE A 71 0.91 3.89 -7.52
C PHE A 71 0.41 4.97 -8.50
N LYS A 72 -0.91 4.98 -8.74
CA LYS A 72 -1.56 5.95 -9.64
C LYS A 72 -1.94 7.20 -8.87
N PRO A 73 -1.64 8.41 -9.38
CA PRO A 73 -2.05 9.65 -8.75
C PRO A 73 -3.58 9.83 -8.84
N ILE A 74 -4.17 10.35 -7.78
CA ILE A 74 -5.59 10.65 -7.61
C ILE A 74 -5.68 12.03 -6.94
N TRP A 75 -6.42 12.94 -7.59
CA TRP A 75 -6.82 14.22 -7.01
C TRP A 75 -8.28 14.12 -6.60
N LEU A 76 -8.56 14.46 -5.34
CA LEU A 76 -9.92 14.47 -4.81
C LEU A 76 -10.29 15.93 -4.54
N ASP A 77 -11.22 16.43 -5.33
CA ASP A 77 -11.84 17.75 -5.18
C ASP A 77 -13.36 17.58 -5.07
N SER A 78 -13.78 16.77 -4.09
CA SER A 78 -15.19 16.53 -3.81
C SER A 78 -15.49 16.82 -2.35
N SER A 79 -16.53 17.61 -2.11
CA SER A 79 -17.09 17.86 -0.78
C SER A 79 -18.06 16.77 -0.33
N SER A 80 -18.38 15.80 -1.20
CA SER A 80 -19.30 14.70 -0.91
C SER A 80 -18.74 13.34 -1.32
N ILE A 81 -19.17 12.31 -0.62
CA ILE A 81 -18.85 10.92 -0.94
C ILE A 81 -19.86 10.44 -2.01
N PRO A 82 -19.41 9.71 -3.05
CA PRO A 82 -20.34 9.12 -4.04
C PRO A 82 -21.39 8.23 -3.34
N PRO A 83 -22.65 8.21 -3.82
CA PRO A 83 -23.65 7.31 -3.28
C PRO A 83 -23.23 5.84 -3.48
N THR A 84 -23.54 5.01 -2.48
CA THR A 84 -23.27 3.55 -2.46
C THR A 84 -24.38 2.76 -3.12
#